data_AF-A0A8S1RTI5-F1
#
_entry.id   AF-A0A8S1RTI5-F1
#
_cell.length_a   1.000
_cell.length_b   1.000
_cell.length_c   1.000
_cell.angle_alpha   90.00
_cell.angle_beta   90.00
_cell.angle_gamma   90.00
#
_symmetry.space_group_name_H-M   'P 1'
#
loop_
_entity.id
_entity.type
_entity.pdbx_description
1 polymer ?
#
loop_
_entity_poly.entity_id
_entity_poly.type
_entity_poly.pdbx_seq_one_letter_code
_entity_poly.pdbx_strand_id
1 'polypeptide(L)'
;MVRRQADGKYQIQNLKTSYVVVQIMMKMVRKFIGVKSIKIYQSFSNSILQIGSFSKGIKVGRWQIIYQANGKKDYKQIGGGSYNLEGNLKKIGKWEELDEGFNNQKQVIYKGEYNQNGIKQGRWDIMFDSQGKSEYKLMEIISGGGSYDLEGNLKKIGIWIELDEGFNNQKQIIYTGEYNINVIKQGRWDILFDNLGKSDYKLIGGGSYDLEGNQKKIGKWEDLDEGFNKQKLVIYKGEYNLKGIKIGKWDIMFDRWGTGDYNQIGGGSYDLEGNQQKLGYWVDLDDEFSICKQVTNQGDYNVLGKKTGIWMKKDLVHNFYYDKINYDY
;
A
#
# COMPACT_ATOMS: atom_id res chain seq x y z
N MET A 1 2.38 6.82 34.46
CA MET A 1 3.80 6.56 34.83
C MET A 1 3.86 5.33 35.73
N VAL A 2 4.75 4.36 35.52
CA VAL A 2 4.86 3.15 36.37
C VAL A 2 5.88 3.40 37.47
N ARG A 3 5.46 3.44 38.74
CA ARG A 3 6.35 3.53 39.90
C ARG A 3 6.45 2.17 40.58
N ARG A 4 7.68 1.76 40.92
CA ARG A 4 7.94 0.57 41.72
C ARG A 4 7.72 0.94 43.19
N GLN A 5 6.80 0.24 43.86
CA GLN A 5 6.57 0.38 45.29
C GLN A 5 7.65 -0.39 46.08
N ALA A 6 7.81 -0.02 47.34
CA ALA A 6 8.83 -0.59 48.24
C ALA A 6 8.65 -2.11 48.46
N ASP A 7 7.43 -2.64 48.29
CA ASP A 7 7.11 -4.06 48.40
C ASP A 7 7.40 -4.86 47.11
N GLY A 8 8.01 -4.23 46.12
CA GLY A 8 8.32 -4.85 44.83
C GLY A 8 7.16 -4.88 43.85
N LYS A 9 5.96 -4.41 44.21
CA LYS A 9 4.82 -4.28 43.29
C LYS A 9 4.96 -3.01 42.44
N TYR A 10 4.36 -3.04 41.26
CA TYR A 10 4.34 -1.88 40.37
C TYR A 10 2.96 -1.23 40.42
N GLN A 11 2.92 0.06 40.76
CA GLN A 11 1.69 0.85 40.75
C GLN A 11 1.68 1.76 39.52
N ILE A 12 0.60 1.67 38.73
CA ILE A 12 0.39 2.52 37.55
C ILE A 12 -0.33 3.78 38.03
N GLN A 13 0.40 4.90 38.18
CA GLN A 13 -0.22 6.19 38.54
C GLN A 13 -0.64 6.96 37.28
N ASN A 14 -1.90 7.41 37.32
CA ASN A 14 -2.58 8.33 36.41
C ASN A 14 -2.45 7.98 34.92
N LEU A 15 -3.19 6.97 34.51
CA LEU A 15 -3.87 7.03 33.22
C LEU A 15 -5.35 7.25 33.57
N LYS A 16 -6.07 8.12 32.86
CA LYS A 16 -7.53 7.96 32.68
C LYS A 16 -7.74 6.69 31.85
N THR A 17 -7.29 5.56 32.38
CA THR A 17 -7.48 4.25 31.80
C THR A 17 -8.96 3.98 31.93
N SER A 18 -9.64 3.80 30.79
CA SER A 18 -11.03 3.39 30.81
C SER A 18 -11.15 2.11 31.65
N TYR A 19 -12.23 1.99 32.43
CA TYR A 19 -12.55 0.81 33.24
C TYR A 19 -12.35 -0.51 32.48
N VAL A 20 -12.55 -0.47 31.15
CA VAL A 20 -12.29 -1.54 30.19
C VAL A 20 -10.84 -2.05 30.22
N VAL A 21 -9.83 -1.17 30.21
CA VAL A 21 -8.41 -1.56 30.28
C VAL A 21 -8.09 -2.28 31.58
N VAL A 22 -8.69 -1.85 32.70
CA VAL A 22 -8.50 -2.49 34.01
C VAL A 22 -9.13 -3.88 34.05
N GLN A 23 -10.34 -4.06 33.49
CA GLN A 23 -11.00 -5.37 33.40
C GLN A 23 -10.21 -6.36 32.53
N ILE A 24 -9.63 -5.87 31.44
CA ILE A 24 -8.76 -6.65 30.55
C ILE A 24 -7.48 -7.07 31.26
N MET A 25 -6.82 -6.14 31.95
CA MET A 25 -5.67 -6.42 32.80
C MET A 25 -5.99 -7.51 33.82
N MET A 26 -7.13 -7.41 34.50
CA MET A 26 -7.56 -8.39 35.51
C MET A 26 -7.83 -9.77 34.93
N LYS A 27 -8.48 -9.88 33.77
CA LYS A 27 -8.71 -11.18 33.10
C LYS A 27 -7.42 -11.81 32.59
N MET A 28 -6.48 -11.02 32.08
CA MET A 28 -5.21 -11.54 31.57
C MET A 28 -4.24 -11.93 32.68
N VAL A 29 -4.13 -11.14 33.74
CA VAL A 29 -3.26 -11.44 34.89
C VAL A 29 -3.59 -12.82 35.50
N ARG A 30 -4.87 -13.22 35.51
CA ARG A 30 -5.30 -14.56 35.97
C ARG A 30 -4.79 -15.71 35.09
N LYS A 31 -4.48 -15.47 33.81
CA LYS A 31 -4.03 -16.49 32.85
C LYS A 31 -2.50 -16.65 32.82
N PHE A 32 -1.76 -15.72 33.43
CA PHE A 32 -0.28 -15.62 33.36
C PHE A 32 0.39 -15.76 34.74
N ILE A 33 0.08 -16.85 35.46
CA ILE A 33 0.77 -17.20 36.71
C ILE A 33 2.27 -17.40 36.39
N GLY A 34 3.14 -16.53 36.94
CA GLY A 34 4.60 -16.59 36.77
C GLY A 34 5.25 -15.46 35.97
N VAL A 35 4.48 -14.53 35.39
CA VAL A 35 5.05 -13.38 34.66
C VAL A 35 5.50 -12.28 35.64
N LYS A 36 6.82 -12.02 35.70
CA LYS A 36 7.43 -11.06 36.66
C LYS A 36 7.02 -9.60 36.44
N SER A 37 6.66 -9.20 35.22
CA SER A 37 6.09 -7.88 34.95
C SER A 37 5.36 -7.85 33.60
N ILE A 38 4.18 -7.24 33.57
CA ILE A 38 3.42 -6.95 32.36
C ILE A 38 3.45 -5.43 32.18
N LYS A 39 3.91 -4.95 31.01
CA LYS A 39 3.70 -3.55 30.61
C LYS A 39 2.74 -3.50 29.44
N ILE A 40 1.81 -2.56 29.53
CA ILE A 40 0.79 -2.30 28.54
C ILE A 40 1.13 -0.99 27.85
N TYR A 41 1.32 -1.06 26.55
CA TYR A 41 1.48 0.09 25.67
C TYR A 41 0.18 0.25 24.90
N GLN A 42 -0.52 1.35 25.16
CA GLN A 42 -1.70 1.75 24.41
C GLN A 42 -1.30 2.91 23.50
N SER A 43 -1.45 2.72 22.19
CA SER A 43 -1.45 3.86 21.27
C SER A 43 -2.85 4.48 21.29
N PHE A 44 -2.93 5.79 21.56
CA PHE A 44 -4.20 6.49 21.70
C PHE A 44 -4.99 6.61 20.38
N SER A 45 -4.37 6.34 19.24
CA SER A 45 -5.03 6.50 17.94
C SER A 45 -5.78 5.26 17.45
N ASN A 46 -5.36 4.03 17.78
CA ASN A 46 -5.78 2.85 17.01
C ASN A 46 -6.26 1.61 17.82
N SER A 47 -6.56 1.73 19.11
CA SER A 47 -7.04 0.59 19.91
C SER A 47 -6.12 -0.65 19.85
N ILE A 48 -4.81 -0.43 19.64
CA ILE A 48 -3.77 -1.46 19.60
C ILE A 48 -3.11 -1.54 20.97
N LEU A 49 -2.96 -2.78 21.44
CA LEU A 49 -2.35 -3.16 22.70
C LEU A 49 -1.23 -4.18 22.44
N GLN A 50 -0.02 -3.88 22.88
CA GLN A 50 1.08 -4.85 22.85
C GLN A 50 1.30 -5.44 24.25
N ILE A 51 1.39 -6.77 24.32
CA ILE A 51 1.53 -7.51 25.58
C ILE A 51 2.70 -8.48 25.47
N GLY A 52 3.59 -8.44 26.45
CA GLY A 52 4.70 -9.39 26.54
C GLY A 52 5.52 -9.15 27.81
N SER A 53 6.65 -9.84 27.87
CA SER A 53 7.54 -9.82 29.02
C SER A 53 8.69 -8.83 28.83
N PHE A 54 9.15 -8.28 29.94
CA PHE A 54 10.35 -7.46 30.01
C PHE A 54 11.41 -8.10 30.91
N SER A 55 12.68 -7.96 30.50
CA SER A 55 13.85 -8.21 31.34
C SER A 55 14.73 -6.97 31.33
N LYS A 56 15.02 -6.41 32.51
CA LYS A 56 15.82 -5.18 32.67
C LYS A 56 15.34 -4.01 31.79
N GLY A 57 14.03 -3.88 31.58
CA GLY A 57 13.44 -2.82 30.75
C GLY A 57 13.41 -3.11 29.25
N ILE A 58 13.90 -4.28 28.81
CA ILE A 58 13.99 -4.69 27.42
C ILE A 58 12.94 -5.78 27.12
N LYS A 59 12.32 -5.74 25.92
CA LYS A 59 11.35 -6.75 25.47
C LYS A 59 12.03 -8.10 25.31
N VAL A 60 11.45 -9.16 25.86
CA VAL A 60 11.95 -10.54 25.74
C VAL A 60 10.81 -11.54 25.58
N GLY A 61 11.11 -12.70 24.99
CA GLY A 61 10.17 -13.81 24.87
C GLY A 61 8.98 -13.49 23.96
N ARG A 62 7.84 -14.14 24.21
CA ARG A 62 6.64 -14.00 23.37
C ARG A 62 5.92 -12.67 23.60
N TRP A 63 5.54 -12.05 22.50
CA TRP A 63 4.77 -10.83 22.40
C TRP A 63 3.53 -11.04 21.56
N GLN A 64 2.43 -10.42 21.98
CA GLN A 64 1.14 -10.45 21.30
C GLN A 64 0.73 -9.01 20.98
N ILE A 65 0.16 -8.82 19.79
CA ILE A 65 -0.47 -7.57 19.38
C ILE A 65 -1.97 -7.82 19.37
N ILE A 66 -2.69 -7.10 20.22
CA ILE A 66 -4.12 -7.21 20.41
C ILE A 66 -4.76 -5.94 19.89
N TYR A 67 -5.85 -6.08 19.16
CA TYR A 67 -6.59 -4.98 18.58
C TYR A 67 -8.08 -5.08 18.91
N GLN A 68 -8.67 -3.93 19.18
CA GLN A 68 -10.11 -3.77 19.37
C GLN A 68 -10.64 -2.86 18.27
N ALA A 69 -11.44 -3.41 17.37
CA ALA A 69 -12.09 -2.60 16.35
C ALA A 69 -13.06 -1.58 16.97
N ASN A 70 -13.18 -0.40 16.35
CA ASN A 70 -14.05 0.65 16.85
C ASN A 70 -15.49 0.15 17.03
N GLY A 71 -16.07 0.45 18.19
CA GLY A 71 -17.43 0.03 18.54
C GLY A 71 -17.59 -1.44 18.94
N LYS A 72 -16.55 -2.28 18.84
CA LYS A 72 -16.60 -3.68 19.30
C LYS A 72 -16.09 -3.80 20.74
N LYS A 73 -16.72 -4.67 21.53
CA LYS A 73 -16.28 -4.97 22.91
C LYS A 73 -15.15 -6.00 22.94
N ASP A 74 -14.98 -6.75 21.86
CA ASP A 74 -14.04 -7.86 21.79
C ASP A 74 -12.65 -7.43 21.32
N TYR A 75 -11.66 -8.07 21.93
CA TYR A 75 -10.26 -7.91 21.60
C TYR A 75 -9.79 -9.13 20.83
N LYS A 76 -9.10 -8.91 19.71
CA LYS A 76 -8.54 -9.99 18.90
C LYS A 76 -7.02 -9.89 18.87
N GLN A 77 -6.33 -11.01 19.01
CA GLN A 77 -4.91 -11.05 18.67
C GLN A 77 -4.77 -10.96 17.16
N ILE A 78 -4.06 -9.93 16.67
CA ILE A 78 -3.84 -9.66 15.24
C ILE A 78 -2.37 -9.71 14.85
N GLY A 79 -1.47 -9.92 15.82
CA GLY A 79 -0.07 -10.10 15.51
C GLY A 79 0.78 -10.49 16.72
N GLY A 80 2.09 -10.32 16.56
CA GLY A 80 3.10 -10.64 17.57
C GLY A 80 4.16 -11.61 17.08
N GLY A 81 4.99 -12.09 18.00
CA GLY A 81 6.10 -12.99 17.73
C GLY A 81 6.98 -13.14 18.96
N SER A 82 8.25 -13.50 18.79
CA SER A 82 9.18 -13.64 19.92
C SER A 82 10.41 -12.75 19.78
N TYR A 83 10.84 -12.14 20.87
CA TYR A 83 12.16 -11.53 21.00
C TYR A 83 13.12 -12.52 21.65
N ASN A 84 14.40 -12.44 21.31
CA ASN A 84 15.41 -13.24 21.99
C ASN A 84 15.53 -12.88 23.49
N LEU A 85 16.10 -13.78 24.26
CA LEU A 85 16.25 -13.62 25.72
C LEU A 85 17.49 -12.80 26.12
N GLU A 86 18.40 -12.59 25.17
CA GLU A 86 19.66 -11.86 25.37
C GLU A 86 19.45 -10.36 25.61
N GLY A 87 18.25 -9.84 25.32
CA GLY A 87 17.90 -8.45 25.62
C GLY A 87 18.52 -7.45 24.67
N ASN A 88 18.62 -7.76 23.38
CA ASN A 88 19.04 -6.80 22.33
C ASN A 88 17.89 -6.39 21.40
N LEU A 89 16.63 -6.64 21.80
CA LEU A 89 15.42 -6.34 21.03
C LEU A 89 15.35 -7.02 19.64
N LYS A 90 16.14 -8.07 19.40
CA LYS A 90 16.06 -8.82 18.15
C LYS A 90 14.81 -9.70 18.14
N LYS A 91 13.97 -9.49 17.13
CA LYS A 91 12.86 -10.38 16.76
C LYS A 91 13.44 -11.71 16.26
N ILE A 92 12.87 -12.83 16.64
CA ILE A 92 13.29 -14.17 16.22
C ILE A 92 12.09 -15.04 15.88
N GLY A 93 12.28 -15.99 14.96
CA GLY A 93 11.26 -16.95 14.55
C GLY A 93 10.08 -16.30 13.85
N LYS A 94 8.91 -16.91 13.95
CA LYS A 94 7.69 -16.43 13.27
C LYS A 94 7.17 -15.13 13.87
N TRP A 95 6.79 -14.21 13.00
CA TRP A 95 6.24 -12.91 13.34
C TRP A 95 5.06 -12.54 12.46
N GLU A 96 4.12 -11.81 13.07
CA GLU A 96 3.00 -11.15 12.44
C GLU A 96 3.08 -9.66 12.78
N GLU A 97 3.40 -8.84 11.78
CA GLU A 97 3.67 -7.41 11.91
C GLU A 97 2.53 -6.58 11.34
N LEU A 98 2.18 -5.49 12.02
CA LEU A 98 1.21 -4.54 11.48
C LEU A 98 1.92 -3.57 10.53
N ASP A 99 1.24 -3.23 9.44
CA ASP A 99 1.71 -2.21 8.51
C ASP A 99 1.76 -0.81 9.11
N GLU A 100 2.61 0.05 8.54
CA GLU A 100 2.66 1.45 8.92
C GLU A 100 1.35 2.16 8.54
N GLY A 101 0.71 2.75 9.55
CA GLY A 101 -0.62 3.34 9.39
C GLY A 101 -1.78 2.36 9.61
N PHE A 102 -1.53 1.17 10.18
CA PHE A 102 -2.59 0.22 10.54
C PHE A 102 -3.75 0.90 11.27
N ASN A 103 -4.95 0.86 10.68
CA ASN A 103 -6.17 1.46 11.22
C ASN A 103 -7.42 0.72 10.67
N ASN A 104 -8.63 1.21 10.96
CA ASN A 104 -9.88 0.54 10.52
C ASN A 104 -10.08 0.48 9.00
N GLN A 105 -9.40 1.34 8.23
CA GLN A 105 -9.45 1.39 6.77
C GLN A 105 -8.25 0.69 6.12
N LYS A 106 -7.19 0.43 6.88
CA LYS A 106 -5.93 -0.18 6.44
C LYS A 106 -5.50 -1.25 7.45
N GLN A 107 -6.04 -2.45 7.35
CA GLN A 107 -5.72 -3.57 8.26
C GLN A 107 -4.75 -4.56 7.61
N VAL A 108 -3.56 -4.08 7.26
CA VAL A 108 -2.51 -4.88 6.62
C VAL A 108 -1.60 -5.51 7.67
N ILE A 109 -1.36 -6.82 7.55
CA ILE A 109 -0.49 -7.62 8.42
C ILE A 109 0.52 -8.38 7.57
N TYR A 110 1.81 -8.27 7.89
CA TYR A 110 2.86 -9.05 7.27
C TYR A 110 3.20 -10.26 8.13
N LYS A 111 3.28 -11.45 7.54
CA LYS A 111 3.63 -12.68 8.23
C LYS A 111 4.88 -13.28 7.66
N GLY A 112 5.85 -13.62 8.50
CA GLY A 112 7.07 -14.26 8.05
C GLY A 112 7.96 -14.66 9.20
N GLU A 113 9.25 -14.83 8.92
CA GLU A 113 10.22 -15.29 9.90
C GLU A 113 11.43 -14.37 9.98
N TYR A 114 11.93 -14.22 11.21
CA TYR A 114 13.18 -13.57 11.55
C TYR A 114 14.25 -14.60 11.93
N ASN A 115 15.48 -14.39 11.46
CA ASN A 115 16.63 -15.16 11.91
C ASN A 115 17.08 -14.74 13.33
N GLN A 116 18.10 -15.42 13.87
CA GLN A 116 18.64 -15.13 15.21
C GLN A 116 19.24 -13.72 15.36
N ASN A 117 19.55 -13.06 14.23
CA ASN A 117 20.10 -11.71 14.19
C ASN A 117 19.04 -10.60 14.12
N GLY A 118 17.74 -10.94 14.10
CA GLY A 118 16.69 -9.93 13.97
C GLY A 118 16.42 -9.51 12.54
N ILE A 119 16.82 -10.32 11.56
CA ILE A 119 16.69 -10.02 10.14
C ILE A 119 15.60 -10.89 9.51
N LYS A 120 14.74 -10.29 8.67
CA LYS A 120 13.70 -10.99 7.92
C LYS A 120 14.35 -12.01 6.96
N GLN A 121 13.83 -13.22 6.93
CA GLN A 121 14.31 -14.28 6.03
C GLN A 121 13.14 -15.07 5.44
N GLY A 122 13.39 -15.72 4.31
CA GLY A 122 12.43 -16.61 3.67
C GLY A 122 11.18 -15.90 3.19
N ARG A 123 10.07 -16.64 3.09
CA ARG A 123 8.80 -16.14 2.56
C ARG A 123 8.09 -15.23 3.56
N TRP A 124 7.64 -14.08 3.08
CA TRP A 124 6.78 -13.16 3.81
C TRP A 124 5.46 -12.99 3.08
N ASP A 125 4.36 -13.28 3.77
CA ASP A 125 2.99 -13.17 3.28
C ASP A 125 2.37 -11.82 3.71
N ILE A 126 1.52 -11.25 2.86
CA ILE A 126 0.74 -10.03 3.14
C ILE A 126 -0.72 -10.45 3.34
N MET A 127 -1.30 -10.04 4.46
CA MET A 127 -2.69 -10.27 4.80
C MET A 127 -3.42 -8.95 4.96
N PHE A 128 -4.66 -8.89 4.47
CA PHE A 128 -5.49 -7.69 4.55
C PHE A 128 -6.94 -8.05 4.93
N ASP A 129 -7.50 -7.36 5.93
CA ASP A 129 -8.90 -7.47 6.34
C ASP A 129 -9.68 -6.22 5.90
N SER A 130 -10.48 -6.35 4.84
CA SER A 130 -11.17 -5.22 4.21
C SER A 130 -12.53 -4.87 4.84
N GLN A 131 -13.09 -5.74 5.70
CA GLN A 131 -14.50 -5.60 6.11
C GLN A 131 -14.74 -5.76 7.62
N GLY A 132 -13.74 -6.13 8.42
CA GLY A 132 -13.92 -6.35 9.86
C GLY A 132 -15.03 -7.37 10.16
N LYS A 133 -15.43 -8.17 9.16
CA LYS A 133 -16.35 -9.29 9.32
C LYS A 133 -15.53 -10.34 10.06
N SER A 134 -16.05 -10.74 11.21
CA SER A 134 -15.33 -11.46 12.26
C SER A 134 -14.73 -12.79 11.81
N GLU A 135 -15.27 -13.34 10.74
CA GLU A 135 -14.64 -14.39 9.98
C GLU A 135 -13.60 -13.72 9.09
N TYR A 136 -12.33 -13.90 9.47
CA TYR A 136 -11.30 -14.01 8.46
C TYR A 136 -11.72 -15.18 7.56
N LYS A 137 -12.67 -14.96 6.65
CA LYS A 137 -12.47 -15.43 5.30
C LYS A 137 -11.08 -14.88 5.02
N LEU A 138 -10.09 -15.76 5.14
CA LEU A 138 -8.89 -15.64 4.35
C LEU A 138 -9.46 -15.29 2.98
N MET A 139 -9.57 -14.00 2.65
CA MET A 139 -9.31 -13.58 1.29
C MET A 139 -7.99 -14.28 1.05
N GLU A 140 -8.09 -15.28 0.18
CA GLU A 140 -7.01 -16.11 -0.32
C GLU A 140 -5.74 -15.32 -0.10
N ILE A 141 -4.88 -15.84 0.79
CA ILE A 141 -3.57 -15.25 1.09
C ILE A 141 -3.12 -14.67 -0.24
N ILE A 142 -3.03 -13.35 -0.36
CA ILE A 142 -2.18 -12.81 -1.39
C ILE A 142 -0.83 -13.33 -0.91
N SER A 143 -0.48 -14.52 -1.40
CA SER A 143 0.72 -15.28 -1.10
C SER A 143 1.82 -14.46 -1.74
N GLY A 144 2.07 -13.33 -1.09
CA GLY A 144 2.52 -12.09 -1.68
C GLY A 144 3.18 -11.30 -0.58
N GLY A 145 3.91 -10.27 -0.95
CA GLY A 145 5.28 -10.18 -0.46
C GLY A 145 6.13 -11.10 -1.34
N GLY A 146 7.21 -11.64 -0.81
CA GLY A 146 8.08 -12.52 -1.55
C GLY A 146 9.10 -13.15 -0.63
N SER A 147 10.24 -13.56 -1.20
CA SER A 147 11.31 -14.15 -0.39
C SER A 147 12.41 -13.14 -0.14
N TYR A 148 12.85 -13.07 1.11
CA TYR A 148 14.13 -12.45 1.46
C TYR A 148 15.25 -13.48 1.34
N ASP A 149 16.45 -13.01 1.00
CA ASP A 149 17.65 -13.83 1.04
C ASP A 149 17.88 -14.48 2.42
N LEU A 150 18.52 -15.65 2.43
CA LEU A 150 18.88 -16.36 3.67
C LEU A 150 20.16 -15.80 4.30
N GLU A 151 20.93 -15.02 3.54
CA GLU A 151 22.16 -14.38 3.99
C GLU A 151 21.89 -13.23 4.98
N GLY A 152 20.64 -12.77 5.07
CA GLY A 152 20.24 -11.75 6.03
C GLY A 152 20.66 -10.34 5.61
N ASN A 153 20.66 -10.04 4.31
CA ASN A 153 20.88 -8.67 3.83
C ASN A 153 19.56 -7.93 3.54
N LEU A 154 18.42 -8.52 3.93
CA LEU A 154 17.07 -8.01 3.62
C LEU A 154 16.83 -7.84 2.11
N LYS A 155 17.53 -8.60 1.27
CA LYS A 155 17.37 -8.51 -0.18
C LYS A 155 16.10 -9.24 -0.61
N LYS A 156 15.18 -8.50 -1.23
CA LYS A 156 14.03 -9.09 -1.92
C LYS A 156 14.53 -9.88 -3.12
N ILE A 157 14.12 -11.14 -3.25
CA ILE A 157 14.49 -12.01 -4.38
C ILE A 157 13.24 -12.69 -4.96
N GLY A 158 13.26 -12.91 -6.28
CA GLY A 158 12.23 -13.66 -7.01
C GLY A 158 10.94 -12.89 -7.21
N ILE A 159 9.82 -13.61 -7.29
CA ILE A 159 8.48 -13.02 -7.47
C ILE A 159 8.04 -12.32 -6.19
N TRP A 160 7.55 -11.09 -6.37
CA TRP A 160 7.05 -10.25 -5.30
C TRP A 160 5.67 -9.71 -5.62
N ILE A 161 4.93 -9.44 -4.54
CA ILE A 161 3.72 -8.63 -4.55
C ILE A 161 3.93 -7.45 -3.61
N GLU A 162 3.67 -6.24 -4.11
CA GLU A 162 3.77 -4.99 -3.37
C GLU A 162 2.42 -4.30 -3.28
N LEU A 163 2.15 -3.69 -2.13
CA LEU A 163 0.98 -2.83 -1.96
C LEU A 163 1.30 -1.42 -2.43
N ASP A 164 0.32 -0.75 -3.02
CA ASP A 164 0.40 0.68 -3.31
C ASP A 164 0.54 1.52 -2.02
N GLU A 165 1.20 2.68 -2.09
CA GLU A 165 1.42 3.56 -0.93
C GLU A 165 0.09 3.98 -0.27
N GLY A 166 -0.97 4.14 -1.07
CA GLY A 166 -2.32 4.47 -0.61
C GLY A 166 -3.20 3.26 -0.28
N PHE A 167 -2.65 2.05 -0.16
CA PHE A 167 -3.44 0.83 -0.03
C PHE A 167 -4.39 0.86 1.17
N ASN A 168 -5.69 0.75 0.90
CA ASN A 168 -6.76 0.75 1.90
C ASN A 168 -8.06 0.16 1.31
N ASN A 169 -9.15 0.14 2.09
CA ASN A 169 -10.45 -0.41 1.66
C ASN A 169 -11.01 0.21 0.35
N GLN A 170 -10.64 1.45 0.02
CA GLN A 170 -11.06 2.17 -1.18
C GLN A 170 -10.06 2.06 -2.34
N LYS A 171 -8.78 1.82 -2.06
CA LYS A 171 -7.69 1.70 -3.04
C LYS A 171 -6.93 0.40 -2.82
N GLN A 172 -7.36 -0.69 -3.46
CA GLN A 172 -6.75 -2.02 -3.30
C GLN A 172 -5.91 -2.38 -4.54
N ILE A 173 -4.82 -1.64 -4.73
CA ILE A 173 -3.89 -1.82 -5.85
C ILE A 173 -2.67 -2.58 -5.38
N ILE A 174 -2.30 -3.62 -6.14
CA ILE A 174 -1.07 -4.37 -5.91
C ILE A 174 -0.24 -4.42 -7.19
N TYR A 175 1.08 -4.49 -7.01
CA TYR A 175 2.05 -4.65 -8.07
C TYR A 175 2.67 -6.03 -7.94
N THR A 176 2.74 -6.80 -9.02
CA THR A 176 3.41 -8.10 -9.02
C THR A 176 4.46 -8.17 -10.10
N GLY A 177 5.61 -8.75 -9.78
CA GLY A 177 6.72 -8.90 -10.71
C GLY A 177 7.95 -9.47 -10.01
N GLU A 178 9.10 -9.41 -10.67
CA GLU A 178 10.32 -10.03 -10.16
C GLU A 178 11.35 -9.00 -9.69
N TYR A 179 11.99 -9.30 -8.56
CA TYR A 179 13.22 -8.66 -8.11
C TYR A 179 14.44 -9.50 -8.44
N ASN A 180 15.47 -8.84 -8.97
CA ASN A 180 16.78 -9.46 -9.17
C ASN A 180 17.60 -9.53 -7.87
N ILE A 181 18.78 -10.14 -7.95
CA ILE A 181 19.70 -10.31 -6.80
C ILE A 181 20.18 -8.99 -6.16
N ASN A 182 20.07 -7.88 -6.89
CA ASN A 182 20.43 -6.54 -6.45
C ASN A 182 19.21 -5.75 -5.93
N VAL A 183 18.08 -6.43 -5.66
CA VAL A 183 16.84 -5.81 -5.14
C VAL A 183 16.26 -4.77 -6.10
N ILE A 184 16.46 -4.98 -7.40
CA ILE A 184 15.92 -4.13 -8.45
C ILE A 184 14.80 -4.86 -9.17
N LYS A 185 13.68 -4.16 -9.38
CA LYS A 185 12.58 -4.60 -10.24
C LYS A 185 13.10 -4.85 -11.65
N GLN A 186 12.83 -6.04 -12.18
CA GLN A 186 13.21 -6.42 -13.54
C GLN A 186 12.06 -7.08 -14.28
N GLY A 187 12.13 -7.08 -15.62
CA GLY A 187 11.17 -7.80 -16.46
C GLY A 187 9.74 -7.28 -16.31
N ARG A 188 8.76 -8.16 -16.56
CA ARG A 188 7.34 -7.82 -16.54
C ARG A 188 6.86 -7.56 -15.10
N TRP A 189 6.19 -6.43 -14.93
CA TRP A 189 5.45 -6.08 -13.73
C TRP A 189 4.00 -5.78 -14.09
N ASP A 190 3.09 -6.45 -13.40
CA ASP A 190 1.65 -6.31 -13.57
C ASP A 190 1.05 -5.48 -12.43
N ILE A 191 0.04 -4.69 -12.76
CA ILE A 191 -0.72 -3.88 -11.81
C ILE A 191 -2.11 -4.46 -11.71
N LEU A 192 -2.48 -4.92 -10.52
CA LEU A 192 -3.75 -5.58 -10.26
C LEU A 192 -4.61 -4.73 -9.32
N PHE A 193 -5.93 -4.75 -9.53
CA PHE A 193 -6.87 -3.98 -8.72
C PHE A 193 -8.13 -4.78 -8.38
N ASP A 194 -8.52 -4.77 -7.09
CA ASP A 194 -9.83 -5.28 -6.64
C ASP A 194 -10.84 -4.13 -6.54
N ASN A 195 -11.69 -4.02 -7.55
CA ASN A 195 -12.72 -3.00 -7.61
C ASN A 195 -13.93 -3.31 -6.70
N LEU A 196 -14.29 -4.59 -6.57
CA LEU A 196 -15.58 -4.99 -5.99
C LEU A 196 -15.47 -5.50 -4.55
N GLY A 197 -14.25 -5.55 -3.99
CA GLY A 197 -14.02 -6.12 -2.66
C GLY A 197 -14.39 -7.59 -2.60
N LYS A 198 -14.31 -8.27 -3.76
CA LYS A 198 -14.61 -9.70 -3.93
C LYS A 198 -13.34 -10.56 -3.95
N SER A 199 -12.16 -9.94 -3.81
CA SER A 199 -10.85 -10.58 -4.01
C SER A 199 -10.55 -10.98 -5.45
N ASP A 200 -11.36 -10.53 -6.41
CA ASP A 200 -11.16 -10.80 -7.83
C ASP A 200 -10.26 -9.72 -8.44
N TYR A 201 -8.95 -9.83 -8.19
CA TYR A 201 -7.95 -8.91 -8.72
C TYR A 201 -7.93 -8.96 -10.26
N LYS A 202 -8.16 -7.81 -10.90
CA LYS A 202 -8.09 -7.66 -12.36
C LYS A 202 -6.77 -7.01 -12.75
N LEU A 203 -6.16 -7.48 -13.84
CA LEU A 203 -5.05 -6.80 -14.50
C LEU A 203 -5.54 -5.49 -15.11
N ILE A 204 -5.02 -4.38 -14.61
CA ILE A 204 -5.40 -3.02 -15.06
C ILE A 204 -4.23 -2.22 -15.62
N GLY A 205 -3.00 -2.74 -15.50
CA GLY A 205 -1.85 -2.10 -16.09
C GLY A 205 -0.55 -2.86 -15.89
N GLY A 206 0.57 -2.17 -16.11
CA GLY A 206 1.91 -2.75 -16.01
C GLY A 206 2.72 -2.65 -17.30
N GLY A 207 3.93 -3.19 -17.27
CA GLY A 207 4.90 -3.13 -18.36
C GLY A 207 6.21 -3.78 -17.96
N SER A 208 7.29 -3.53 -18.70
CA SER A 208 8.59 -4.15 -18.41
C SER A 208 9.60 -3.14 -17.88
N TYR A 209 10.32 -3.51 -16.83
CA TYR A 209 11.50 -2.78 -16.40
C TYR A 209 12.75 -3.26 -17.15
N ASP A 210 13.75 -2.38 -17.28
CA ASP A 210 15.06 -2.74 -17.80
C ASP A 210 15.70 -3.89 -17.01
N LEU A 211 16.56 -4.65 -17.70
CA LEU A 211 17.35 -5.72 -17.08
C LEU A 211 18.72 -5.22 -16.56
N GLU A 212 19.08 -3.98 -16.89
CA GLU A 212 20.35 -3.36 -16.51
C GLU A 212 20.40 -2.95 -15.04
N GLY A 213 19.26 -2.96 -14.36
CA GLY A 213 19.18 -2.69 -12.93
C GLY A 213 18.92 -1.23 -12.58
N ASN A 214 18.41 -0.42 -13.52
CA ASN A 214 18.12 0.99 -13.26
C ASN A 214 16.65 1.25 -12.89
N GLN A 215 15.81 0.20 -12.85
CA GLN A 215 14.36 0.31 -12.60
C GLN A 215 13.66 1.26 -13.59
N LYS A 216 14.18 1.41 -14.82
CA LYS A 216 13.51 2.22 -15.84
C LYS A 216 12.44 1.38 -16.51
N LYS A 217 11.25 1.96 -16.65
CA LYS A 217 10.19 1.40 -17.49
C LYS A 217 10.64 1.43 -18.95
N ILE A 218 10.42 0.37 -19.69
CA ILE A 218 10.80 0.25 -21.11
C ILE A 218 9.68 -0.38 -21.93
N GLY A 219 9.59 0.01 -23.20
CA GLY A 219 8.60 -0.50 -24.14
C GLY A 219 7.16 -0.14 -23.73
N LYS A 220 6.21 -0.99 -24.13
CA LYS A 220 4.78 -0.76 -23.86
C LYS A 220 4.48 -0.79 -22.37
N TRP A 221 3.70 0.19 -21.92
CA TRP A 221 3.34 0.34 -20.53
C TRP A 221 1.92 0.89 -20.37
N GLU A 222 1.26 0.45 -19.30
CA GLU A 222 -0.03 0.94 -18.86
C GLU A 222 0.12 1.53 -17.44
N ASP A 223 0.12 2.85 -17.33
CA ASP A 223 0.26 3.59 -16.07
C ASP A 223 -1.09 3.89 -15.43
N LEU A 224 -1.15 3.88 -14.11
CA LEU A 224 -2.29 4.43 -13.37
C LEU A 224 -2.17 5.94 -13.24
N ASP A 225 -3.31 6.64 -13.23
CA ASP A 225 -3.36 8.04 -12.80
C ASP A 225 -2.95 8.20 -11.33
N GLU A 226 -2.33 9.33 -10.99
CA GLU A 226 -1.88 9.62 -9.61
C GLU A 226 -3.06 9.54 -8.61
N GLY A 227 -4.25 9.98 -9.04
CA GLY A 227 -5.48 9.92 -8.25
C GLY A 227 -6.24 8.61 -8.37
N PHE A 228 -5.66 7.54 -8.93
CA PHE A 228 -6.38 6.30 -9.22
C PHE A 228 -7.08 5.74 -7.99
N ASN A 229 -8.40 5.64 -8.05
CA ASN A 229 -9.24 5.06 -7.01
C ASN A 229 -10.60 4.66 -7.63
N LYS A 230 -11.52 4.13 -6.81
CA LYS A 230 -12.85 3.70 -7.25
C LYS A 230 -13.70 4.79 -7.95
N GLN A 231 -13.36 6.06 -7.77
CA GLN A 231 -14.02 7.21 -8.41
C GLN A 231 -13.25 7.75 -9.62
N LYS A 232 -11.98 7.35 -9.81
CA LYS A 232 -11.09 7.80 -10.89
C LYS A 232 -10.31 6.61 -11.46
N LEU A 233 -10.97 5.83 -12.31
CA LEU A 233 -10.41 4.62 -12.94
C LEU A 233 -9.74 4.94 -14.28
N VAL A 234 -8.72 5.81 -14.24
CA VAL A 234 -8.00 6.30 -15.42
C VAL A 234 -6.65 5.59 -15.54
N ILE A 235 -6.36 5.08 -16.74
CA ILE A 235 -5.05 4.53 -17.08
C ILE A 235 -4.50 5.19 -18.35
N TYR A 236 -3.18 5.27 -18.45
CA TYR A 236 -2.47 5.82 -19.60
C TYR A 236 -1.69 4.70 -20.29
N LYS A 237 -1.94 4.48 -21.58
CA LYS A 237 -1.28 3.43 -22.37
C LYS A 237 -0.33 4.06 -23.37
N GLY A 238 0.92 3.63 -23.38
CA GLY A 238 1.88 4.12 -24.36
C GLY A 238 3.21 3.39 -24.26
N GLU A 239 4.28 4.06 -24.65
CA GLU A 239 5.61 3.47 -24.70
C GLU A 239 6.66 4.34 -24.00
N TYR A 240 7.58 3.67 -23.32
CA TYR A 240 8.79 4.24 -22.75
C TYR A 240 10.02 3.83 -23.57
N ASN A 241 10.94 4.76 -23.80
CA ASN A 241 12.24 4.46 -24.39
C ASN A 241 13.20 3.82 -23.37
N LEU A 242 14.41 3.45 -23.81
CA LEU A 242 15.45 2.83 -22.96
C LEU A 242 15.95 3.72 -21.81
N LYS A 243 15.66 5.03 -21.84
CA LYS A 243 15.99 5.97 -20.76
C LYS A 243 14.87 6.08 -19.72
N GLY A 244 13.76 5.35 -19.88
CA GLY A 244 12.60 5.46 -19.00
C GLY A 244 11.72 6.66 -19.30
N ILE A 245 11.75 7.15 -20.54
CA ILE A 245 11.05 8.38 -20.94
C ILE A 245 9.88 8.03 -21.87
N LYS A 246 8.71 8.62 -21.62
CA LYS A 246 7.52 8.50 -22.47
C LYS A 246 7.82 9.02 -23.87
N ILE A 247 7.49 8.23 -24.89
CA ILE A 247 7.66 8.57 -26.30
C ILE A 247 6.41 8.21 -27.10
N GLY A 248 6.23 8.85 -28.25
CA GLY A 248 5.21 8.48 -29.23
C GLY A 248 3.78 8.63 -28.71
N LYS A 249 2.86 7.84 -29.25
CA LYS A 249 1.43 7.93 -28.94
C LYS A 249 1.12 7.42 -27.54
N TRP A 250 0.34 8.19 -26.79
CA TRP A 250 -0.19 7.85 -25.48
C TRP A 250 -1.69 8.03 -25.45
N ASP A 251 -2.41 6.97 -25.12
CA ASP A 251 -3.86 6.92 -25.05
C ASP A 251 -4.32 7.01 -23.59
N ILE A 252 -5.33 7.84 -23.32
CA ILE A 252 -5.97 7.95 -22.00
C ILE A 252 -7.23 7.11 -22.02
N MET A 253 -7.28 6.12 -21.15
CA MET A 253 -8.34 5.14 -21.08
C MET A 253 -9.10 5.27 -19.76
N PHE A 254 -10.41 5.14 -19.80
CA PHE A 254 -11.28 5.27 -18.64
C PHE A 254 -12.31 4.17 -18.57
N ASP A 255 -12.40 3.52 -17.41
CA ASP A 255 -13.44 2.55 -17.10
C ASP A 255 -14.52 3.23 -16.25
N ARG A 256 -15.62 3.61 -16.90
CA ARG A 256 -16.72 4.34 -16.25
C ARG A 256 -17.45 3.51 -15.20
N TRP A 257 -17.52 2.20 -15.38
CA TRP A 257 -18.38 1.33 -14.58
C TRP A 257 -17.60 0.38 -13.67
N GLY A 258 -16.27 0.39 -13.78
CA GLY A 258 -15.42 -0.52 -13.04
C GLY A 258 -15.58 -1.98 -13.52
N THR A 259 -16.01 -2.18 -14.76
CA THR A 259 -16.21 -3.51 -15.34
C THR A 259 -14.90 -4.11 -15.86
N GLY A 260 -13.87 -3.30 -16.05
CA GLY A 260 -12.64 -3.59 -16.79
C GLY A 260 -12.70 -3.14 -18.26
N ASP A 261 -13.83 -2.59 -18.71
CA ASP A 261 -14.02 -2.18 -20.11
C ASP A 261 -13.59 -0.73 -20.31
N TYR A 262 -12.29 -0.57 -20.59
CA TYR A 262 -11.67 0.73 -20.78
C TYR A 262 -12.00 1.34 -22.15
N ASN A 263 -12.55 2.56 -22.13
CA ASN A 263 -12.79 3.36 -23.34
C ASN A 263 -11.70 4.41 -23.50
N GLN A 264 -11.24 4.63 -24.73
CA GLN A 264 -10.34 5.76 -25.02
C GLN A 264 -11.12 7.07 -24.90
N ILE A 265 -10.66 7.95 -24.02
CA ILE A 265 -11.27 9.27 -23.77
C ILE A 265 -10.34 10.44 -24.09
N GLY A 266 -9.07 10.16 -24.34
CA GLY A 266 -8.11 11.18 -24.70
C GLY A 266 -6.74 10.63 -25.07
N GLY A 267 -5.73 11.48 -24.97
CA GLY A 267 -4.36 11.16 -25.35
C GLY A 267 -3.75 12.15 -26.34
N GLY A 268 -2.55 11.82 -26.81
CA GLY A 268 -1.79 12.57 -27.80
C GLY A 268 -0.44 11.92 -28.03
N SER A 269 0.56 12.68 -28.50
CA SER A 269 1.91 12.15 -28.72
C SER A 269 2.98 12.93 -27.97
N TYR A 270 3.94 12.22 -27.40
CA TYR A 270 5.21 12.77 -26.92
C TYR A 270 6.24 12.75 -28.05
N ASP A 271 7.24 13.63 -27.93
CA ASP A 271 8.42 13.61 -28.80
C ASP A 271 9.15 12.27 -28.74
N LEU A 272 9.78 11.88 -29.86
CA LEU A 272 10.53 10.63 -29.97
C LEU A 272 11.96 10.74 -29.45
N GLU A 273 12.46 11.96 -29.23
CA GLU A 273 13.83 12.22 -28.74
C GLU A 273 13.96 11.93 -27.24
N GLY A 274 12.84 11.87 -26.52
CA GLY A 274 12.78 11.61 -25.09
C GLY A 274 12.94 12.87 -24.26
N ASN A 275 12.40 13.99 -24.69
CA ASN A 275 12.36 15.24 -23.93
C ASN A 275 11.10 15.37 -23.06
N GLN A 276 10.19 14.39 -23.10
CA GLN A 276 8.87 14.40 -22.42
C GLN A 276 7.96 15.55 -22.86
N GLN A 277 8.18 16.08 -24.05
CA GLN A 277 7.38 17.16 -24.61
C GLN A 277 6.17 16.58 -25.32
N LYS A 278 4.98 17.03 -24.91
CA LYS A 278 3.74 16.81 -25.64
C LYS A 278 3.79 17.57 -26.96
N LEU A 279 3.43 16.94 -28.07
CA LEU A 279 3.43 17.53 -29.41
C LEU A 279 2.06 17.38 -30.08
N GLY A 280 1.67 18.40 -30.84
CA GLY A 280 0.47 18.40 -31.67
C GLY A 280 -0.82 18.30 -30.86
N TYR A 281 -1.83 17.69 -31.45
CA TYR A 281 -3.16 17.61 -30.85
C TYR A 281 -3.18 16.68 -29.63
N TRP A 282 -3.76 17.17 -28.55
CA TRP A 282 -3.95 16.46 -27.29
C TRP A 282 -5.37 16.62 -26.76
N VAL A 283 -5.83 15.57 -26.09
CA VAL A 283 -7.03 15.56 -25.25
C VAL A 283 -6.59 15.25 -23.83
N ASP A 284 -6.47 16.30 -23.01
CA ASP A 284 -6.11 16.22 -21.59
C ASP A 284 -7.36 16.00 -20.73
N LEU A 285 -7.18 15.43 -19.54
CA LEU A 285 -8.23 15.40 -18.52
C LEU A 285 -8.28 16.74 -17.78
N ASP A 286 -9.47 17.15 -17.35
CA ASP A 286 -9.64 18.21 -16.36
C ASP A 286 -9.07 17.76 -15.01
N ASP A 287 -8.57 18.69 -14.19
CA ASP A 287 -7.96 18.36 -12.90
C ASP A 287 -8.95 17.66 -11.95
N GLU A 288 -10.24 17.99 -12.09
CA GLU A 288 -11.33 17.37 -11.32
C GLU A 288 -11.95 16.14 -12.02
N PHE A 289 -11.28 15.58 -13.02
CA PHE A 289 -11.80 14.43 -13.76
C PHE A 289 -12.09 13.26 -12.82
N SER A 290 -13.34 12.79 -12.85
CA SER A 290 -13.84 11.67 -12.05
C SER A 290 -15.06 11.04 -12.73
N ILE A 291 -15.57 9.95 -12.16
CA ILE A 291 -16.82 9.33 -12.62
C ILE A 291 -18.01 10.31 -12.65
N CYS A 292 -18.02 11.29 -11.75
CA CYS A 292 -19.07 12.31 -11.64
C CYS A 292 -18.82 13.55 -12.51
N LYS A 293 -17.57 13.79 -12.94
CA LYS A 293 -17.17 14.95 -13.75
C LYS A 293 -16.21 14.51 -14.84
N GLN A 294 -16.72 14.19 -16.02
CA GLN A 294 -15.92 13.62 -17.11
C GLN A 294 -15.61 14.71 -18.14
N VAL A 295 -14.73 15.64 -17.77
CA VAL A 295 -14.39 16.81 -18.58
C VAL A 295 -12.99 16.65 -19.16
N THR A 296 -12.84 16.97 -20.45
CA THR A 296 -11.54 16.98 -21.15
C THR A 296 -11.24 18.34 -21.72
N ASN A 297 -9.95 18.65 -21.89
CA ASN A 297 -9.45 19.85 -22.55
C ASN A 297 -8.75 19.43 -23.85
N GLN A 298 -9.13 20.02 -24.97
CA GLN A 298 -8.68 19.58 -26.30
C GLN A 298 -8.04 20.72 -27.06
N GLY A 299 -6.84 20.51 -27.61
CA GLY A 299 -6.12 21.52 -28.40
C GLY A 299 -4.71 21.08 -28.74
N ASP A 300 -3.92 21.99 -29.31
CA ASP A 300 -2.57 21.69 -29.77
C ASP A 300 -1.48 22.12 -28.80
N TYR A 301 -0.42 21.32 -28.75
CA TYR A 301 0.88 21.67 -28.17
C TYR A 301 1.88 22.00 -29.28
N ASN A 302 2.65 23.08 -29.12
CA ASN A 302 3.72 23.46 -30.02
C ASN A 302 5.00 22.62 -29.80
N VAL A 303 6.02 22.85 -30.61
CA VAL A 303 7.32 22.14 -30.55
C VAL A 303 8.11 22.36 -29.26
N LEU A 304 7.70 23.30 -28.40
CA LEU A 304 8.28 23.54 -27.07
C LEU A 304 7.45 22.88 -25.96
N GLY A 305 6.42 22.09 -26.30
CA GLY A 305 5.52 21.47 -25.34
C GLY A 305 4.56 22.45 -24.66
N LYS A 306 4.32 23.63 -25.24
CA LYS A 306 3.35 24.61 -24.71
C LYS A 306 2.02 24.54 -25.46
N LYS A 307 0.92 24.72 -24.74
CA LYS A 307 -0.42 24.87 -25.32
C LYS A 307 -0.43 26.07 -26.27
N THR A 308 -0.95 25.88 -27.48
CA THR A 308 -1.06 26.92 -28.51
C THR A 308 -2.45 26.89 -29.15
N GLY A 309 -2.86 28.02 -29.72
CA GLY A 309 -4.12 28.15 -30.43
C GLY A 309 -5.33 27.94 -29.52
N ILE A 310 -6.38 27.35 -30.11
CA ILE A 310 -7.68 27.23 -29.47
C ILE A 310 -7.77 25.93 -28.68
N TRP A 311 -8.06 26.06 -27.39
CA TRP A 311 -8.39 24.94 -26.51
C TRP A 311 -9.86 24.96 -26.12
N MET A 312 -10.52 23.80 -26.24
CA MET A 312 -11.94 23.63 -25.94
C MET A 312 -12.14 22.66 -24.77
N LYS A 313 -13.06 22.96 -23.85
CA LYS A 313 -13.51 21.97 -22.87
C LYS A 313 -14.66 21.15 -23.45
N LYS A 314 -14.65 19.86 -23.16
CA LYS A 314 -15.70 18.92 -23.58
C LYS A 314 -16.21 18.12 -22.40
N ASP A 315 -17.52 18.16 -22.18
CA ASP A 315 -18.23 17.23 -21.29
C ASP A 315 -18.44 15.91 -22.04
N LEU A 316 -17.82 14.83 -21.57
CA LEU A 316 -17.94 13.51 -22.20
C LEU A 316 -19.29 12.83 -21.93
N VAL A 317 -19.98 13.17 -20.84
CA VAL A 317 -21.29 12.60 -20.50
C VAL A 317 -22.37 13.16 -21.41
N HIS A 318 -22.37 14.48 -21.60
CA HIS A 318 -23.38 15.16 -22.40
C HIS A 318 -22.95 15.41 -23.85
N ASN A 319 -21.69 15.11 -24.17
CA ASN A 319 -21.10 15.25 -25.50
C ASN A 319 -21.25 16.65 -26.11
N PHE A 320 -21.05 17.70 -25.32
CA PHE A 320 -20.99 19.09 -25.82
C PHE A 320 -19.70 19.77 -25.40
N TYR A 321 -19.32 20.77 -26.21
CA TYR A 321 -18.22 21.67 -25.90
C TYR A 321 -18.74 22.90 -25.18
N TYR A 322 -18.01 23.32 -24.17
CA TYR A 322 -18.25 24.57 -23.46
C TYR A 322 -16.89 25.19 -23.16
N ASP A 323 -16.83 26.51 -23.07
CA ASP A 323 -15.59 27.27 -22.92
C ASP A 323 -14.55 27.12 -24.05
N LYS A 324 -13.94 28.26 -24.39
CA LYS A 324 -12.88 28.36 -25.38
C LYS A 324 -11.80 29.26 -24.82
N ILE A 325 -10.56 28.77 -24.80
CA ILE A 325 -9.39 29.53 -24.35
C ILE A 325 -8.44 29.61 -25.54
N ASN A 326 -7.94 30.82 -25.84
CA ASN A 326 -6.93 31.02 -26.86
C ASN A 326 -5.56 31.21 -26.20
N TYR A 327 -4.56 30.48 -26.67
CA TYR A 327 -3.17 30.59 -26.21
C TYR A 327 -2.30 31.15 -27.34
N ASP A 328 -1.88 32.41 -27.18
CA ASP A 328 -0.96 33.09 -28.10
C ASP A 328 0.48 32.89 -27.61
N TYR A 329 1.18 31.88 -28.13
CA TYR A 329 2.56 31.53 -27.76
C TYR A 329 3.48 31.39 -28.96
#